data_AF-A0A352Z533-F1
#
_entry.id   AF-A0A352Z533-F1
#
_cell.length_a   1.000
_cell.length_b   1.000
_cell.length_c   1.000
_cell.angle_alpha   90.00
_cell.angle_beta   90.00
_cell.angle_gamma   90.00
#
_symmetry.space_group_name_H-M   'P 1'
#
loop_
_entity.id
_entity.type
_entity.pdbx_description
1 polymer ?
#
loop_
_entity_poly.entity_id
_entity_poly.type
_entity_poly.pdbx_seq_one_letter_code
_entity_poly.pdbx_strand_id
1 'polypeptide(L)'
;MNEDRTLYLNEKKGLIVRRDGPSLWITEKGIAGRRIPARFINMVYIIGNIKMDAGVITLFSEQNTPISFMNSKGETIGIVMPYNHNQLNYYEDQKRILQNERYIERFKEWAVSMRREAQLFVLKKVAFDKASTFISKGFRES
;
A
#
# COMPACT_ATOMS: atom_id res chain seq x y z
N MET A 1 1.16 -20.35 0.45
CA MET A 1 0.98 -19.05 -0.24
C MET A 1 -0.06 -18.28 0.54
N ASN A 2 0.34 -17.25 1.30
CA ASN A 2 -0.63 -16.28 1.78
C ASN A 2 -1.01 -15.43 0.56
N GLU A 3 -2.28 -15.43 0.18
CA GLU A 3 -2.77 -14.47 -0.78
C GLU A 3 -2.82 -13.10 -0.11
N ASP A 4 -1.88 -12.26 -0.48
CA ASP A 4 -1.81 -10.85 -0.15
C ASP A 4 -2.99 -10.13 -0.82
N ARG A 5 -4.04 -9.82 -0.05
CA ARG A 5 -5.25 -9.16 -0.57
C ARG A 5 -5.35 -7.71 -0.11
N THR A 6 -5.63 -6.84 -1.07
CA THR A 6 -6.02 -5.45 -0.81
C THR A 6 -7.51 -5.37 -0.50
N LEU A 7 -7.87 -4.75 0.61
CA LEU A 7 -9.25 -4.43 0.94
C LEU A 7 -9.59 -3.00 0.52
N TYR A 8 -10.57 -2.86 -0.36
CA TYR A 8 -11.19 -1.57 -0.69
C TYR A 8 -12.52 -1.42 0.05
N LEU A 9 -12.60 -0.39 0.88
CA LEU A 9 -13.83 0.07 1.51
C LEU A 9 -14.23 1.37 0.82
N ASN A 10 -15.28 1.30 0.01
CA ASN A 10 -15.83 2.45 -0.71
C ASN A 10 -17.14 2.86 -0.06
N GLU A 11 -17.33 4.16 0.16
CA GLU A 11 -18.59 4.70 0.65
C GLU A 11 -19.77 4.21 -0.19
N LYS A 12 -20.72 3.59 0.51
CA LYS A 12 -22.00 3.14 -0.06
C LYS A 12 -23.10 3.36 0.97
N LYS A 13 -24.31 3.60 0.48
CA LYS A 13 -25.48 3.81 1.34
C LYS A 13 -25.73 2.60 2.24
N GLY A 14 -25.62 2.82 3.56
CA GLY A 14 -25.83 1.78 4.56
C GLY A 14 -24.67 0.80 4.73
N LEU A 15 -23.48 1.08 4.16
CA LEU A 15 -22.27 0.34 4.48
C LEU A 15 -21.88 0.60 5.94
N ILE A 16 -21.72 -0.48 6.69
CA ILE A 16 -21.20 -0.46 8.06
C ILE A 16 -20.12 -1.52 8.17
N VAL A 17 -18.98 -1.14 8.73
CA VAL A 17 -17.85 -2.03 8.98
C VAL A 17 -17.61 -2.10 10.48
N ARG A 18 -17.51 -3.31 11.02
CA ARG A 18 -17.25 -3.55 12.44
C ARG A 18 -16.15 -4.56 12.63
N ARG A 19 -15.48 -4.49 13.78
CA ARG A 19 -14.60 -5.58 14.23
C ARG A 19 -15.45 -6.76 14.73
N ASP A 20 -15.04 -7.96 14.36
CA ASP A 20 -15.59 -9.25 14.79
C ASP A 20 -14.44 -10.21 15.14
N GLY A 21 -13.89 -10.03 16.35
CA GLY A 21 -12.70 -10.74 16.81
C GLY A 21 -11.48 -10.44 15.91
N PRO A 22 -10.85 -11.47 15.28
CA PRO A 22 -9.74 -11.31 14.34
C PRO A 22 -10.22 -11.04 12.89
N SER A 23 -11.49 -10.71 12.70
CA SER A 23 -12.11 -10.49 11.40
C SER A 23 -12.88 -9.16 11.37
N LEU A 24 -13.22 -8.73 10.17
CA LEU A 24 -14.17 -7.66 9.91
C LEU A 24 -15.54 -8.28 9.65
N TRP A 25 -16.58 -7.61 10.13
CA TRP A 25 -17.95 -7.82 9.71
C TRP A 25 -18.41 -6.64 8.88
N ILE A 26 -18.74 -6.88 7.62
CA ILE A 26 -19.16 -5.85 6.66
C ILE A 26 -20.61 -6.09 6.28
N THR A 27 -21.45 -5.08 6.46
CA THR A 27 -22.86 -5.10 6.06
C THR A 27 -23.16 -3.95 5.12
N GLU A 28 -23.94 -4.23 4.08
CA GLU A 28 -24.48 -3.23 3.14
C GLU A 28 -26.01 -3.36 3.11
N LYS A 29 -26.74 -2.29 2.79
CA LYS A 29 -28.20 -2.35 2.72
C LYS A 29 -28.64 -3.30 1.60
N GLY A 30 -29.45 -4.30 1.93
CA GLY A 30 -29.99 -5.26 0.96
C GLY A 30 -29.04 -6.40 0.58
N ILE A 31 -27.88 -6.50 1.24
CA ILE A 31 -26.90 -7.57 1.01
C ILE A 31 -26.63 -8.27 2.34
N ALA A 32 -26.51 -9.60 2.31
CA ALA A 32 -26.11 -10.38 3.47
C ALA A 32 -24.72 -9.92 3.97
N GLY A 33 -24.57 -9.80 5.28
CA GLY A 33 -23.28 -9.45 5.89
C GLY A 33 -22.21 -10.48 5.56
N ARG A 34 -20.97 -10.02 5.40
CA ARG A 34 -19.81 -10.86 5.12
C ARG A 34 -18.73 -10.70 6.17
N ARG A 35 -18.09 -11.82 6.51
CA ARG A 35 -16.95 -11.87 7.42
C ARG A 35 -15.65 -11.95 6.63
N ILE A 36 -14.69 -11.07 6.91
CA ILE A 36 -13.38 -11.04 6.25
C ILE A 36 -12.28 -11.15 7.32
N PRO A 37 -11.50 -12.24 7.37
CA PRO A 37 -10.37 -12.36 8.29
C PRO A 37 -9.28 -11.32 8.01
N ALA A 38 -8.84 -10.60 9.04
CA ALA A 38 -7.85 -9.54 8.87
C ALA A 38 -6.47 -10.06 8.45
N ARG A 39 -6.11 -11.28 8.84
CA ARG A 39 -4.85 -11.94 8.49
C ARG A 39 -4.61 -12.12 6.98
N PHE A 40 -5.64 -11.96 6.15
CA PHE A 40 -5.54 -12.05 4.69
C PHE A 40 -5.41 -10.68 4.02
N ILE A 41 -5.46 -9.61 4.80
CA ILE A 41 -5.43 -8.24 4.31
C ILE A 41 -4.06 -7.67 4.61
N ASN A 42 -3.36 -7.18 3.59
CA ASN A 42 -2.05 -6.55 3.74
C ASN A 42 -2.06 -5.05 3.40
N MET A 43 -3.16 -4.58 2.80
CA MET A 43 -3.34 -3.20 2.40
C MET A 43 -4.81 -2.81 2.45
N VAL A 44 -5.12 -1.65 3.02
CA VAL A 44 -6.49 -1.16 3.17
C VAL A 44 -6.62 0.23 2.57
N TYR A 45 -7.64 0.41 1.75
CA TYR A 45 -8.06 1.70 1.23
C TYR A 45 -9.47 2.04 1.73
N ILE A 46 -9.61 3.23 2.34
CA ILE A 46 -10.89 3.78 2.78
C ILE A 46 -11.19 5.00 1.93
N ILE A 47 -12.27 4.92 1.14
CA ILE A 47 -12.68 5.95 0.18
C ILE A 47 -14.03 6.51 0.60
N GLY A 48 -14.07 7.81 0.89
CA GLY A 48 -15.29 8.53 1.31
C GLY A 48 -15.64 8.35 2.80
N ASN A 49 -16.90 8.60 3.14
CA ASN A 49 -17.39 8.55 4.51
C ASN A 49 -17.97 7.18 4.86
N ILE A 50 -17.23 6.38 5.63
CA ILE A 50 -17.63 5.02 6.00
C ILE A 50 -17.91 4.96 7.50
N LYS A 51 -19.09 4.43 7.84
CA LYS A 51 -19.46 4.17 9.22
C LYS A 51 -18.69 2.96 9.74
N MET A 52 -17.70 3.20 10.59
CA MET A 52 -16.92 2.16 11.25
C MET A 52 -16.58 2.55 12.69
N ASP A 53 -16.29 1.53 13.52
CA ASP A 53 -15.74 1.74 14.85
C ASP A 53 -14.21 1.86 14.82
N ALA A 54 -13.63 2.45 15.86
CA ALA A 54 -12.17 2.56 15.99
C ALA A 54 -11.49 1.18 16.10
N GLY A 55 -12.22 0.14 16.51
CA GLY A 55 -11.75 -1.24 16.58
C GLY A 55 -11.35 -1.81 15.22
N VAL A 56 -12.00 -1.36 14.13
CA VAL A 56 -11.61 -1.70 12.76
C VAL A 56 -10.21 -1.18 12.43
N ILE A 57 -9.91 0.07 12.82
CA ILE A 57 -8.61 0.69 12.59
C ILE A 57 -7.53 -0.03 13.41
N THR A 58 -7.79 -0.29 14.68
CA THR A 58 -6.82 -0.97 15.55
C THR A 58 -6.57 -2.42 15.13
N LEU A 59 -7.58 -3.12 14.60
CA LEU A 59 -7.41 -4.47 14.06
C LEU A 59 -6.36 -4.52 12.93
N PHE A 60 -6.35 -3.54 12.03
CA PHE A 60 -5.32 -3.47 10.99
C PHE A 60 -3.96 -3.11 11.58
N SER A 61 -3.91 -2.23 12.58
CA SER A 61 -2.67 -1.91 13.28
C SER A 61 -2.04 -3.14 13.94
N GLU A 62 -2.85 -3.97 14.61
CA GLU A 62 -2.45 -5.24 15.23
C GLU A 62 -1.92 -6.26 14.20
N GLN A 63 -2.38 -6.20 12.96
CA GLN A 63 -1.90 -7.04 11.84
C GLN A 63 -0.76 -6.37 11.05
N ASN A 64 -0.19 -5.28 11.56
CA ASN A 64 0.86 -4.50 10.87
C ASN A 64 0.45 -4.09 9.44
N THR A 65 -0.83 -3.78 9.25
CA THR A 65 -1.45 -3.43 7.97
C THR A 65 -1.71 -1.93 7.89
N PRO A 66 -1.09 -1.20 6.95
CA PRO A 66 -1.33 0.23 6.78
C PRO A 66 -2.71 0.50 6.17
N ILE A 67 -3.26 1.67 6.51
CA ILE A 67 -4.56 2.14 6.00
C ILE A 67 -4.34 3.47 5.28
N SER A 68 -4.76 3.55 4.02
CA SER A 68 -4.77 4.79 3.24
C SER A 68 -6.19 5.33 3.15
N PHE A 69 -6.38 6.57 3.60
CA PHE A 69 -7.61 7.33 3.37
C PHE A 69 -7.49 8.08 2.05
N MET A 70 -8.50 7.95 1.20
CA MET A 70 -8.53 8.59 -0.10
C MET A 70 -9.79 9.43 -0.27
N ASN A 71 -9.67 10.51 -1.03
CA ASN A 71 -10.83 11.28 -1.47
C ASN A 71 -11.53 10.59 -2.66
N SER A 72 -12.67 11.15 -3.09
CA SER A 72 -13.45 10.61 -4.22
C SER A 72 -12.74 10.70 -5.58
N LYS A 73 -11.65 11.47 -5.70
CA LYS A 73 -10.81 11.56 -6.90
C LYS A 73 -9.71 10.48 -6.93
N GLY A 74 -9.59 9.68 -5.87
CA GLY A 74 -8.55 8.66 -5.75
C GLY A 74 -7.21 9.21 -5.24
N GLU A 75 -7.17 10.43 -4.70
CA GLU A 75 -5.96 10.98 -4.10
C GLU A 75 -5.87 10.55 -2.64
N THR A 76 -4.67 10.14 -2.19
CA THR A 76 -4.43 9.80 -0.78
C THR A 76 -4.37 11.09 0.03
N ILE A 77 -5.27 11.23 1.01
CA ILE A 77 -5.38 12.40 1.88
C ILE A 77 -4.76 12.17 3.27
N GLY A 78 -4.55 10.91 3.64
CA GLY A 78 -3.95 10.54 4.92
C GLY A 78 -3.61 9.06 4.99
N ILE A 79 -2.67 8.71 5.85
CA ILE A 79 -2.23 7.34 6.07
C ILE A 79 -2.16 7.09 7.57
N VAL A 80 -2.70 5.94 8.00
CA VAL A 80 -2.44 5.38 9.33
C VAL A 80 -1.41 4.28 9.17
N MET A 81 -0.25 4.51 9.78
CA MET A 81 0.84 3.54 9.83
C MET A 81 0.75 2.75 11.14
N PRO A 82 0.80 1.40 11.09
CA PRO A 82 0.85 0.59 12.30
C PRO A 82 2.14 0.89 13.08
N TYR A 83 2.01 1.04 14.40
CA TYR A 83 3.18 1.17 15.26
C TYR A 83 3.58 -0.22 15.76
N ASN A 84 4.71 -0.73 15.27
CA ASN A 84 5.25 -2.03 15.69
C ASN A 84 6.46 -1.85 16.61
N HIS A 85 6.23 -1.90 17.93
CA HIS A 85 7.28 -1.85 18.96
C HIS A 85 8.31 -3.00 18.88
N ASN A 86 8.04 -4.08 18.14
CA ASN A 86 8.98 -5.19 17.98
C ASN A 86 9.94 -4.97 16.80
N GLN A 87 9.75 -3.89 16.01
CA GLN A 87 10.60 -3.52 14.87
C GLN A 87 11.56 -2.35 15.18
N LEU A 88 11.80 -2.04 16.46
CA LEU A 88 12.68 -0.94 16.89
C LEU A 88 14.08 -0.97 16.22
N ASN A 89 14.60 -2.16 15.91
CA ASN A 89 15.90 -2.30 15.25
C ASN A 89 15.92 -1.76 13.81
N TYR A 90 14.82 -1.86 13.06
CA TYR A 90 14.75 -1.36 11.68
C TYR A 90 14.82 0.18 11.62
N TYR A 91 14.30 0.86 12.64
CA TYR A 91 14.38 2.32 12.73
C TYR A 91 15.82 2.80 12.96
N GLU A 92 16.56 2.11 13.82
CA GLU A 92 17.98 2.41 14.07
C GLU A 92 18.86 2.08 12.84
N ASP A 93 18.57 1.01 12.12
CA ASP A 93 19.27 0.68 10.87
C ASP A 93 18.98 1.70 9.76
N GLN A 94 17.72 2.13 9.61
CA GLN A 94 17.36 3.20 8.68
C GLN A 94 18.05 4.52 9.04
N LYS A 95 18.11 4.88 10.33
CA LYS A 95 18.86 6.06 10.79
C LYS A 95 20.34 5.97 10.43
N ARG A 96 20.98 4.81 10.63
CA ARG A 96 22.40 4.61 10.28
C ARG A 96 22.66 4.78 8.78
N ILE A 97 21.75 4.29 7.93
CA ILE A 97 21.81 4.50 6.47
C ILE A 97 21.67 5.99 6.14
N LEU A 98 20.75 6.70 6.80
CA LEU A 98 20.50 8.12 6.58
C LEU A 98 21.57 9.05 7.17
N GLN A 99 22.44 8.56 8.05
CA GLN A 99 23.56 9.33 8.60
C GLN A 99 24.79 9.36 7.69
N ASN A 100 24.81 8.54 6.64
CA ASN A 100 25.95 8.43 5.73
C ASN A 100 25.55 8.88 4.32
N GLU A 101 26.07 10.04 3.90
CA GLU A 101 25.79 10.61 2.57
C GLU A 101 26.09 9.64 1.43
N ARG A 102 27.12 8.78 1.57
CA ARG A 102 27.45 7.78 0.55
C ARG A 102 26.38 6.70 0.43
N TYR A 103 25.75 6.30 1.53
CA TYR A 103 24.66 5.33 1.51
C TYR A 103 23.36 5.95 1.00
N ILE A 104 23.10 7.22 1.33
CA ILE A 104 22.00 7.98 0.74
C ILE A 104 22.15 8.04 -0.78
N GLU A 105 23.33 8.38 -1.28
CA GLU A 105 23.53 8.53 -2.73
C GLU A 105 23.40 7.20 -3.47
N ARG A 106 23.98 6.12 -2.91
CA ARG A 106 23.78 4.76 -3.45
C ARG A 106 22.32 4.33 -3.46
N PHE A 107 21.56 4.68 -2.42
CA PHE A 107 20.13 4.38 -2.38
C PHE A 107 19.37 5.14 -3.48
N LYS A 108 19.68 6.42 -3.71
CA LYS A 108 19.09 7.19 -4.83
C LYS A 108 19.45 6.58 -6.18
N GLU A 109 20.72 6.25 -6.41
CA GLU A 109 21.18 5.60 -7.65
C GLU A 109 20.43 4.30 -7.90
N TRP A 110 20.29 3.47 -6.86
CA TRP A 110 19.51 2.24 -6.91
C TRP A 110 18.04 2.50 -7.24
N ALA A 111 17.39 3.47 -6.56
CA ALA A 111 15.99 3.81 -6.79
C ALA A 111 15.74 4.32 -8.22
N VAL A 112 16.66 5.12 -8.77
CA VAL A 112 16.64 5.56 -10.16
C VAL A 112 16.79 4.37 -11.11
N SER A 113 17.70 3.44 -10.83
CA SER A 113 17.87 2.22 -11.64
C SER A 113 16.59 1.37 -11.67
N MET A 114 15.98 1.14 -10.51
CA MET A 114 14.72 0.38 -10.40
C MET A 114 13.58 1.04 -11.19
N ARG A 115 13.49 2.38 -11.15
CA ARG A 115 12.50 3.13 -11.93
C ARG A 115 12.72 2.96 -13.43
N ARG A 116 13.97 3.05 -13.90
CA ARG A 116 14.33 2.85 -15.31
C ARG A 116 13.96 1.46 -15.79
N GLU A 117 14.22 0.43 -14.99
CA GLU A 117 13.82 -0.94 -15.30
C GLU A 117 12.30 -1.08 -15.43
N ALA A 118 11.54 -0.50 -14.50
CA ALA A 118 10.08 -0.52 -14.55
C ALA A 118 9.53 0.19 -15.81
N GLN A 119 10.09 1.35 -16.18
CA GLN A 119 9.71 2.08 -17.38
C GLN A 119 10.04 1.29 -18.65
N LEU A 120 11.23 0.69 -18.74
CA LEU A 120 11.60 -0.18 -19.86
C LEU A 120 10.70 -1.41 -19.96
N PHE A 121 10.31 -2.01 -18.83
CA PHE A 121 9.38 -3.12 -18.80
C PHE A 121 8.01 -2.74 -19.37
N VAL A 122 7.47 -1.57 -19.01
CA VAL A 122 6.22 -1.06 -19.59
C VAL A 122 6.39 -0.74 -21.07
N LEU A 123 7.48 -0.07 -21.47
CA LEU A 123 7.75 0.24 -22.88
C LEU A 123 7.86 -1.01 -23.74
N LYS A 124 8.49 -2.09 -23.25
CA LYS A 124 8.54 -3.38 -23.97
C LYS A 124 7.15 -3.93 -24.29
N LYS A 125 6.16 -3.68 -23.42
CA LYS A 125 4.78 -4.16 -23.60
C LYS A 125 3.94 -3.28 -24.52
N VAL A 126 4.18 -1.96 -24.49
CA VAL A 126 3.30 -0.98 -25.16
C VAL A 126 3.90 -0.46 -26.47
N ALA A 127 5.23 -0.40 -26.59
CA ALA A 127 5.96 0.14 -27.74
C ALA A 127 7.34 -0.54 -27.89
N PHE A 128 7.32 -1.81 -28.29
CA PHE A 128 8.49 -2.68 -28.35
C PHE A 128 9.67 -2.10 -29.16
N ASP A 129 9.40 -1.46 -30.30
CA ASP A 129 10.44 -0.88 -31.17
C ASP A 129 11.17 0.28 -30.49
N LYS A 130 10.44 1.10 -29.74
CA LYS A 130 11.03 2.19 -28.93
C LYS A 130 11.84 1.62 -27.77
N ALA A 131 11.33 0.59 -27.09
CA ALA A 131 12.04 -0.08 -26.00
C ALA A 131 13.37 -0.69 -26.46
N SER A 132 13.37 -1.37 -27.61
CA SER A 132 14.56 -1.98 -28.23
C SER A 132 15.64 -0.94 -28.52
N THR A 133 15.23 0.23 -29.02
CA THR A 133 16.14 1.36 -29.26
C THR A 133 16.75 1.88 -27.96
N PHE A 134 15.95 2.06 -26.90
CA PHE A 134 16.44 2.51 -25.59
C PHE A 134 17.37 1.50 -24.91
N ILE A 135 17.12 0.21 -25.07
CA ILE A 135 17.99 -0.84 -24.52
C ILE A 135 19.35 -0.82 -25.24
N SER A 136 19.36 -0.66 -26.57
CA SER A 136 20.60 -0.64 -27.35
C SER A 136 21.45 0.62 -27.16
N LYS A 137 20.82 1.79 -26.94
CA LYS A 137 21.51 3.09 -26.84
C LYS A 137 21.70 3.59 -25.40
N GLY A 138 21.16 2.86 -24.43
CA GLY A 138 21.09 3.29 -23.03
C GLY A 138 19.86 4.15 -22.76
N PHE A 139 19.13 3.79 -21.70
CA PHE A 139 17.96 4.54 -21.27
C PHE A 139 18.37 5.61 -20.25
N ARG A 140 18.17 6.88 -20.61
CA ARG A 140 18.35 8.03 -19.72
C ARG A 140 17.00 8.72 -19.59
N GLU A 141 16.52 8.88 -18.35
CA GLU A 141 15.42 9.77 -18.05
C GLU A 141 15.90 11.20 -18.33
N SER A 142 15.15 11.94 -19.15
CA SER A 142 15.37 13.37 -19.47
C SER A 142 14.65 14.25 -18.48
#